data_AF-A0A946XVD7-F1
#
_entry.id   AF-A0A946XVD7-F1
#
_cell.length_a   1.000
_cell.length_b   1.000
_cell.length_c   1.000
_cell.angle_alpha   90.00
_cell.angle_beta   90.00
_cell.angle_gamma   90.00
#
_symmetry.space_group_name_H-M   'P 1'
#
loop_
_entity.id
_entity.type
_entity.pdbx_description
1 polymer ?
#
loop_
_entity_poly.entity_id
_entity_poly.type
_entity_poly.pdbx_seq_one_letter_code
_entity_poly.pdbx_strand_id
1 'polypeptide(L)'
;MAKATARHILVDTEEQCQTLKEEIENGADFAALAQQHSSCPSGQQGGDLGEFGPGMMVKEFDEVVFSADVNTVQGPVQTQFGFHLLEVTSRSD
;
A
#
# COMPACT_ATOMS: atom_id res chain seq x y z
N MET A 1 10.80 5.32 18.65
CA MET A 1 9.41 5.74 18.36
C MET A 1 9.09 5.00 17.10
N ALA A 2 8.09 4.13 17.13
CA ALA A 2 7.81 3.26 16.00
C ALA A 2 7.50 4.10 14.76
N LYS A 3 8.23 3.84 13.68
CA LYS A 3 8.06 4.47 12.38
C LYS A 3 8.08 3.39 11.32
N ALA A 4 7.21 3.52 10.33
CA ALA A 4 7.19 2.63 9.19
C ALA A 4 7.21 3.45 7.91
N THR A 5 7.86 2.91 6.89
CA THR A 5 7.74 3.40 5.53
C THR A 5 6.95 2.36 4.75
N ALA A 6 5.93 2.82 4.04
CA ALA A 6 5.12 1.96 3.21
C ALA A 6 4.70 2.69 1.94
N ARG A 7 4.31 1.91 0.94
CA ARG A 7 3.71 2.39 -0.29
C ARG A 7 2.33 1.80 -0.45
N HIS A 8 1.45 2.50 -1.16
CA HIS A 8 0.09 2.02 -1.43
C HIS A 8 -0.42 2.31 -2.83
N ILE A 9 -1.36 1.49 -3.30
CA ILE A 9 -2.12 1.71 -4.52
C ILE A 9 -3.58 1.78 -4.14
N LEU A 10 -4.22 2.93 -4.40
CA LEU A 10 -5.65 3.10 -4.25
C LEU A 10 -6.33 2.84 -5.59
N VAL A 11 -7.26 1.89 -5.64
CA VAL A 11 -8.09 1.62 -6.81
C VAL A 11 -9.57 1.63 -6.43
N ASP A 12 -10.43 1.94 -7.40
CA ASP A 12 -11.87 2.07 -7.15
C ASP A 12 -12.58 0.72 -7.06
N THR A 13 -12.00 -0.34 -7.63
CA THR A 13 -12.63 -1.67 -7.74
C THR A 13 -11.79 -2.78 -7.14
N GLU A 14 -12.44 -3.76 -6.54
CA GLU A 14 -11.78 -4.93 -5.96
C GLU A 14 -11.07 -5.76 -7.03
N GLU A 15 -11.69 -5.95 -8.20
CA GLU A 15 -11.09 -6.70 -9.31
C GLU A 15 -9.77 -6.10 -9.77
N GLN A 16 -9.68 -4.77 -9.90
CA GLN A 16 -8.41 -4.12 -10.21
C GLN A 16 -7.39 -4.39 -9.10
N CYS A 17 -7.81 -4.27 -7.83
CA CYS A 17 -6.93 -4.50 -6.70
C CYS A 17 -6.36 -5.93 -6.70
N GLN A 18 -7.20 -6.93 -6.93
CA GLN A 18 -6.78 -8.33 -7.03
C GLN A 18 -5.86 -8.56 -8.24
N THR A 19 -6.20 -8.02 -9.40
CA THR A 19 -5.37 -8.13 -10.62
C THR A 19 -3.97 -7.55 -10.37
N LEU A 20 -3.88 -6.36 -9.78
CA LEU A 20 -2.60 -5.73 -9.46
C LEU A 20 -1.80 -6.55 -8.45
N LYS A 21 -2.47 -7.11 -7.44
CA LYS A 21 -1.83 -8.01 -6.48
C LYS A 21 -1.21 -9.22 -7.17
N GLU A 22 -1.97 -9.89 -8.03
CA GLU A 22 -1.46 -11.03 -8.82
C GLU A 22 -0.28 -10.62 -9.69
N GLU A 23 -0.33 -9.46 -10.35
CA GLU A 23 0.79 -8.97 -11.15
C GLU A 23 2.05 -8.74 -10.29
N ILE A 24 1.91 -8.11 -9.11
CA ILE A 24 3.02 -7.89 -8.20
C ILE A 24 3.59 -9.22 -7.69
N GLU A 25 2.73 -10.19 -7.36
CA GLU A 25 3.14 -11.55 -6.97
C GLU A 25 3.84 -12.29 -8.12
N ASN A 26 3.50 -12.00 -9.38
CA ASN A 26 4.18 -12.49 -10.58
C ASN A 26 5.49 -11.74 -10.90
N GLY A 27 5.86 -10.72 -10.12
CA GLY A 27 7.10 -9.95 -10.28
C GLY A 27 6.95 -8.63 -11.04
N ALA A 28 5.74 -8.11 -11.19
CA ALA A 28 5.52 -6.76 -11.70
C ALA A 28 6.00 -5.69 -10.69
N ASP A 29 6.36 -4.52 -11.21
CA ASP A 29 6.84 -3.42 -10.39
C ASP A 29 5.66 -2.67 -9.75
N PHE A 30 5.60 -2.70 -8.40
CA PHE A 30 4.58 -2.01 -7.62
C PHE A 30 4.52 -0.51 -7.94
N ALA A 31 5.66 0.15 -8.10
CA ALA A 31 5.71 1.58 -8.39
C ALA A 31 5.17 1.89 -9.79
N ALA A 32 5.45 1.03 -10.77
CA ALA A 32 4.89 1.17 -12.11
C ALA A 32 3.36 0.99 -12.12
N LEU A 33 2.85 0.03 -11.35
CA LEU A 33 1.41 -0.19 -11.20
C LEU A 33 0.73 0.94 -10.43
N ALA A 34 1.38 1.44 -9.37
CA ALA A 34 0.91 2.60 -8.63
C ALA A 34 0.82 3.85 -9.51
N GLN A 35 1.80 4.10 -10.37
CA GLN A 35 1.76 5.25 -11.29
C GLN A 35 0.66 5.14 -12.33
N GLN A 36 0.33 3.92 -12.77
CA GLN A 36 -0.67 3.69 -13.81
C GLN A 36 -2.11 3.60 -13.27
N HIS A 37 -2.28 3.02 -12.08
CA HIS A 37 -3.59 2.65 -11.55
C HIS A 37 -3.98 3.37 -10.27
N SER A 38 -3.04 3.95 -9.52
CA SER A 38 -3.37 4.57 -8.24
C SER A 38 -4.14 5.87 -8.46
N SER A 39 -5.33 5.97 -7.86
CA SER A 39 -6.13 7.19 -7.82
C SER A 39 -5.62 8.22 -6.79
N CYS A 40 -4.55 7.90 -6.05
CA CYS A 40 -3.95 8.80 -5.07
C CYS A 40 -2.81 9.63 -5.71
N PRO A 41 -2.59 10.91 -5.33
CA PRO A 41 -1.45 11.70 -5.82
C PRO A 41 -0.07 11.08 -5.51
N SER A 42 0.02 10.21 -4.48
CA SER A 42 1.23 9.41 -4.20
C SER A 42 1.53 8.39 -5.30
N GLY A 43 0.55 8.04 -6.14
CA GLY A 43 0.73 7.18 -7.31
C GLY A 43 1.86 7.65 -8.22
N GLN A 44 2.02 8.97 -8.41
CA GLN A 44 3.11 9.55 -9.21
C GLN A 44 4.51 9.22 -8.67
N GLN A 45 4.62 8.97 -7.36
CA GLN A 45 5.85 8.57 -6.68
C GLN A 45 5.90 7.04 -6.45
N GLY A 46 5.16 6.26 -7.25
CA GLY A 46 5.11 4.81 -7.08
C GLY A 46 4.29 4.37 -5.87
N GLY A 47 3.37 5.21 -5.41
CA GLY A 47 2.55 4.95 -4.23
C GLY A 47 3.25 5.23 -2.91
N ASP A 48 4.45 5.81 -2.92
CA ASP A 48 5.22 6.05 -1.70
C ASP A 48 4.51 7.06 -0.78
N LEU A 49 4.36 6.67 0.48
CA LEU A 49 3.78 7.51 1.55
C LEU A 49 4.87 8.13 2.43
N GLY A 50 6.13 7.71 2.25
CA GLY A 50 7.24 8.11 3.11
C GLY A 50 7.15 7.48 4.50
N GLU A 51 7.87 8.09 5.44
CA GLU A 51 7.95 7.61 6.83
C GLU A 51 6.79 8.17 7.66
N PHE A 52 5.98 7.29 8.24
CA PHE A 52 4.88 7.66 9.13
C PHE A 52 4.91 6.84 10.43
N GLY A 53 4.31 7.41 11.47
CA GLY A 53 4.15 6.75 12.77
C GLY A 53 2.75 6.15 12.95
N PRO A 54 2.56 5.33 14.00
CA PRO A 54 1.26 4.79 14.34
C PRO A 54 0.24 5.89 14.63
N GLY A 55 -0.99 5.71 14.14
CA GLY A 55 -2.09 6.67 14.26
C GLY A 55 -2.06 7.86 13.28
N MET A 56 -1.11 7.90 12.34
CA MET A 56 -1.06 8.93 11.28
C MET A 56 -1.93 8.58 10.08
N MET A 57 -2.20 7.29 9.86
CA MET A 57 -3.02 6.77 8.77
C MET A 57 -4.35 6.21 9.29
N VAL A 58 -5.24 5.80 8.38
CA VAL A 58 -6.49 5.10 8.75
C VAL A 58 -6.17 3.83 9.52
N LYS A 59 -7.06 3.45 10.43
CA LYS A 59 -6.80 2.36 11.39
C LYS A 59 -6.45 1.05 10.70
N GLU A 60 -7.15 0.74 9.62
CA GLU A 60 -6.94 -0.46 8.80
C GLU A 60 -5.53 -0.48 8.20
N PHE A 61 -5.01 0.69 7.81
CA PHE A 61 -3.66 0.85 7.26
C PHE A 61 -2.62 0.63 8.35
N ASP A 62 -2.84 1.23 9.52
CA ASP A 62 -1.95 1.14 10.67
C ASP A 62 -1.82 -0.29 11.17
N GLU A 63 -2.96 -0.97 11.34
CA GLU A 63 -2.99 -2.38 11.74
C GLU A 63 -2.23 -3.26 10.73
N VAL A 64 -2.41 -3.03 9.43
CA VAL A 64 -1.69 -3.80 8.41
C VAL A 64 -0.19 -3.49 8.44
N VAL A 65 0.22 -2.22 8.47
CA VAL A 65 1.66 -1.87 8.42
C VAL A 65 2.43 -2.36 9.65
N PHE A 66 1.81 -2.29 10.83
CA PHE A 66 2.43 -2.71 12.08
C PHE A 66 2.24 -4.20 12.40
N SER A 67 1.29 -4.90 11.75
CA SER A 67 1.09 -6.35 11.88
C SER A 67 1.81 -7.16 10.80
N ALA A 68 1.92 -6.62 9.58
CA ALA A 68 2.52 -7.28 8.43
C ALA A 68 4.04 -7.43 8.51
N ASP A 69 4.55 -8.34 7.70
CA ASP A 69 5.98 -8.43 7.40
C ASP A 69 6.42 -7.34 6.42
N VAL A 70 7.66 -6.87 6.61
CA VAL A 70 8.30 -5.92 5.71
C VAL A 70 8.59 -6.61 4.37
N ASN A 71 8.49 -5.86 3.26
CA ASN A 71 8.56 -6.31 1.87
C ASN A 71 7.46 -7.31 1.47
N THR A 72 6.33 -7.30 2.19
CA THR A 72 5.15 -8.10 1.83
C THR A 72 4.01 -7.19 1.39
N VAL A 73 3.40 -7.56 0.26
CA VAL A 73 2.22 -6.87 -0.27
C VAL A 73 0.99 -7.36 0.48
N GLN A 74 0.33 -6.44 1.15
CA GLN A 74 -0.88 -6.66 1.94
C GLN A 74 -2.08 -6.03 1.25
N GLY A 75 -3.15 -6.81 1.12
CA GLY A 75 -4.40 -6.37 0.54
C GLY A 75 -5.15 -7.49 -0.17
N PRO A 76 -6.31 -7.18 -0.76
CA PRO A 76 -6.91 -5.85 -0.87
C PRO A 76 -7.54 -5.34 0.45
N VAL A 77 -7.19 -4.13 0.88
CA VAL A 77 -7.75 -3.48 2.08
C VAL A 77 -8.87 -2.54 1.66
N GLN A 78 -10.11 -2.87 2.01
CA GLN A 78 -11.26 -2.02 1.73
C GLN A 78 -11.32 -0.86 2.73
N THR A 79 -11.39 0.36 2.21
CA THR A 79 -11.64 1.57 3.00
C THR A 79 -12.82 2.35 2.41
N GLN A 80 -13.21 3.45 3.06
CA GLN A 80 -14.21 4.37 2.52
C GLN A 80 -13.82 5.02 1.18
N PHE A 81 -12.53 5.00 0.81
CA PHE A 81 -12.04 5.58 -0.44
C PHE A 81 -11.99 4.58 -1.60
N GLY A 82 -12.09 3.28 -1.32
CA GLY A 82 -11.92 2.22 -2.31
C GLY A 82 -11.10 1.06 -1.75
N PHE A 83 -10.32 0.41 -2.62
CA PHE A 83 -9.45 -0.71 -2.26
C PHE A 83 -7.99 -0.29 -2.30
N HIS A 84 -7.25 -0.68 -1.27
CA HIS A 84 -5.84 -0.36 -1.11
C HIS A 84 -4.98 -1.61 -1.11
N LEU A 85 -3.93 -1.63 -1.93
CA LEU A 85 -2.78 -2.51 -1.73
C LEU A 85 -1.73 -1.74 -0.98
N LEU A 86 -1.15 -2.36 0.05
CA LEU A 86 -0.11 -1.80 0.87
C LEU A 86 1.14 -2.66 0.74
N GLU A 87 2.30 -2.05 0.79
CA GLU A 87 3.55 -2.78 0.92
C GLU A 87 4.46 -2.02 1.89
N VAL A 88 4.86 -2.68 2.96
CA VAL A 88 5.72 -2.07 3.97
C VAL A 88 7.17 -2.20 3.48
N THR A 89 7.86 -1.10 3.21
CA THR A 89 9.24 -1.14 2.71
C THR A 89 10.26 -1.14 3.84
N SER A 90 9.95 -0.48 4.96
CA SER A 90 10.77 -0.50 6.16
C SER A 90 9.95 -0.30 7.43
N ARG A 91 10.41 -0.86 8.54
CA ARG A 91 9.83 -0.63 9.87
C ARG A 91 10.95 -0.48 10.90
N SER A 92 10.86 0.58 11.69
CA SER A 92 11.75 0.95 12.79
C SER A 92 10.95 1.06 14.08
N ASP A 93 11.50 0.63 15.21
CA ASP A 93 10.85 0.68 16.53
C ASP A 93 11.46 1.77 17.44
#